data_AF-G5BZ70-F1
#
_entry.id   AF-G5BZ70-F1
#
_cell.length_a   1.000
_cell.length_b   1.000
_cell.length_c   1.000
_cell.angle_alpha   90.00
_cell.angle_beta   90.00
_cell.angle_gamma   90.00
#
_symmetry.space_group_name_H-M   'P 1'
#
loop_
_entity.id
_entity.type
_entity.pdbx_description
1 polymer ?
#
loop_
_entity_poly.entity_id
_entity_poly.type
_entity_poly.pdbx_seq_one_letter_code
_entity_poly.pdbx_strand_id
1 'polypeptide(L)'
;MQSNAKLKGLDVDSLVTEHIQMNKAPKRHHHTYRAHGRINPYMSSPCHIEMILTEKEQIVPKPEEEVAQKKKISQKKLKKQKLMARE
;
A
#
# COMPACT_ATOMS: atom_id res chain seq x y z
N MET A 1 8.29 -4.77 -17.67
CA MET A 1 6.98 -4.67 -16.99
C MET A 1 5.82 -4.86 -17.95
N GLN A 2 5.55 -3.90 -18.86
CA GLN A 2 4.45 -4.03 -19.85
C GLN A 2 4.52 -5.31 -20.71
N SER A 3 5.71 -5.72 -21.15
CA SER A 3 5.86 -6.99 -21.88
C SER A 3 5.42 -8.22 -21.07
N ASN A 4 5.63 -8.20 -19.75
CA ASN A 4 5.25 -9.30 -18.87
C ASN A 4 3.73 -9.31 -18.65
N ALA A 5 3.11 -8.12 -18.58
CA ALA A 5 1.66 -7.98 -18.49
C ALA A 5 0.98 -8.48 -19.77
N LYS A 6 1.48 -8.09 -20.95
CA LYS A 6 1.01 -8.61 -22.25
C LYS A 6 1.10 -10.13 -22.34
N LEU A 7 2.21 -10.70 -21.88
CA LEU A 7 2.41 -12.15 -21.88
C LEU A 7 1.45 -12.86 -20.91
N LYS A 8 1.11 -12.23 -19.78
CA LYS A 8 0.12 -12.73 -18.82
C LYS A 8 -1.34 -12.46 -19.22
N GLY A 9 -1.57 -11.74 -20.32
CA GLY A 9 -2.91 -11.37 -20.79
C GLY A 9 -3.60 -10.28 -19.97
N LEU A 10 -2.84 -9.49 -19.20
CA LEU A 10 -3.37 -8.34 -18.45
C LEU A 10 -3.59 -7.14 -19.39
N ASP A 11 -4.63 -6.34 -19.12
CA ASP A 11 -4.90 -5.12 -19.88
C ASP A 11 -3.87 -4.04 -19.55
N VAL A 12 -3.03 -3.73 -20.53
CA VAL A 12 -1.89 -2.80 -20.37
C VAL A 12 -2.34 -1.38 -20.05
N ASP A 13 -3.53 -0.99 -20.53
CA ASP A 13 -4.05 0.36 -20.34
C ASP A 13 -4.68 0.55 -18.95
N SER A 14 -5.09 -0.55 -18.31
CA SER A 14 -5.70 -0.56 -16.97
C SER A 14 -4.71 -0.86 -15.83
N LEU A 15 -3.42 -1.04 -16.12
CA LEU A 15 -2.40 -1.31 -15.10
C LEU A 15 -2.11 -0.07 -14.24
N VAL A 16 -2.11 -0.28 -12.94
CA VAL A 16 -1.70 0.70 -11.93
C VAL A 16 -0.52 0.14 -11.15
N THR A 17 0.39 1.03 -10.75
CA THR A 17 1.49 0.66 -9.87
C THR A 17 0.99 0.64 -8.43
N GLU A 18 0.90 -0.55 -7.84
CA GLU A 18 0.50 -0.71 -6.44
C GLU A 18 1.68 -0.46 -5.50
N HIS A 19 2.83 -1.02 -5.85
CA HIS A 19 4.00 -1.00 -4.97
C HIS A 19 5.28 -0.81 -5.77
N ILE A 20 6.16 0.05 -5.27
CA ILE A 20 7.54 0.18 -5.70
C ILE A 20 8.42 0.12 -4.45
N GLN A 21 9.40 -0.77 -4.48
CA GLN A 21 10.43 -0.86 -3.45
C GLN A 21 11.82 -0.72 -4.07
N MET A 22 12.69 0.00 -3.38
CA MET A 22 14.08 0.16 -3.78
C MET A 22 15.00 -0.20 -2.62
N ASN A 23 15.82 -1.23 -2.82
CA ASN A 23 16.78 -1.71 -1.84
C ASN A 23 18.21 -1.38 -2.29
N LYS A 24 19.09 -1.04 -1.35
CA LYS A 24 20.52 -0.86 -1.66
C LYS A 24 21.14 -2.21 -1.96
N ALA A 25 21.87 -2.30 -3.07
CA ALA A 25 22.64 -3.48 -3.42
C ALA A 25 24.08 -3.36 -2.90
N PRO A 26 24.85 -4.46 -2.82
CA PRO A 26 26.24 -4.43 -2.39
C PRO A 26 27.10 -3.49 -3.25
N LYS A 27 27.90 -2.65 -2.60
CA LYS A 27 28.77 -1.67 -3.28
C LYS A 27 29.92 -2.38 -4.00
N ARG A 28 30.12 -2.08 -5.28
CA ARG A 28 31.34 -2.50 -5.98
C ARG A 28 32.50 -1.57 -5.64
N HIS A 29 33.64 -2.18 -5.35
CA HIS A 29 34.86 -1.50 -4.92
C HIS A 29 35.76 -1.19 -6.11
N HIS A 30 36.11 0.09 -6.26
CA HIS A 30 37.15 0.56 -7.17
C HIS A 30 38.07 1.52 -6.44
N HIS A 31 39.24 1.79 -7.03
CA HIS A 31 40.21 2.72 -6.49
C HIS A 31 40.40 3.91 -7.42
N THR A 32 40.63 5.07 -6.84
CA THR A 32 41.06 6.28 -7.55
C THR A 32 42.45 6.65 -7.06
N TYR A 33 43.39 6.69 -8.00
CA TYR A 33 44.75 7.16 -7.74
C TYR A 33 44.74 8.68 -7.68
N ARG A 34 45.37 9.23 -6.64
CA ARG A 34 45.49 10.67 -6.42
C ARG A 34 46.96 11.06 -6.25
N ALA A 35 47.21 12.36 -6.26
CA ALA A 35 48.55 12.91 -6.07
C ALA A 35 49.21 12.37 -4.78
N HIS A 36 50.54 12.31 -4.79
CA HIS A 36 51.37 11.83 -3.69
C HIS A 36 51.10 10.38 -3.24
N GLY A 37 50.70 9.51 -4.18
CA GLY A 37 50.48 8.08 -3.91
C GLY A 37 49.24 7.78 -3.07
N ARG A 38 48.33 8.74 -2.91
CA ARG A 38 47.07 8.54 -2.18
C ARG A 38 46.14 7.64 -2.99
N ILE A 39 45.60 6.62 -2.34
CA ILE A 39 44.60 5.71 -2.92
C ILE A 39 43.28 5.93 -2.18
N ASN A 40 42.26 6.41 -2.88
CA ASN A 40 40.93 6.64 -2.32
C ASN A 40 39.91 5.65 -2.91
N PRO A 41 38.94 5.17 -2.11
CA PRO A 41 37.87 4.33 -2.61
C PRO A 41 36.93 5.13 -3.53
N TYR A 42 36.57 4.53 -4.66
CA TYR A 42 35.47 4.94 -5.52
C TYR A 42 34.42 3.84 -5.53
N MET A 43 33.36 4.05 -4.75
CA MET A 43 32.32 3.05 -4.55
C MET A 43 31.11 3.34 -5.45
N SER A 44 30.72 2.35 -6.23
CA SER A 44 29.42 2.40 -6.91
C SER A 44 28.26 2.23 -5.92
N SER A 45 27.10 2.80 -6.25
CA SER A 45 25.88 2.73 -5.43
C SER A 45 24.75 2.01 -6.19
N PRO A 46 24.84 0.69 -6.40
CA PRO A 46 23.78 -0.06 -7.09
C PRO A 46 22.53 -0.22 -6.21
N CYS A 47 21.40 -0.54 -6.84
CA CYS A 47 20.13 -0.81 -6.17
C CYS A 47 19.36 -1.96 -6.82
N HIS A 48 18.50 -2.60 -6.04
CA HIS A 48 17.47 -3.52 -6.50
C HIS A 48 16.15 -2.77 -6.54
N ILE A 49 15.48 -2.80 -7.69
CA ILE A 49 14.19 -2.14 -7.89
C ILE A 49 13.16 -3.24 -8.10
N GLU A 50 12.15 -3.25 -7.23
CA GLU A 50 11.03 -4.16 -7.27
C GLU A 50 9.76 -3.34 -7.51
N MET A 51 8.91 -3.78 -8.44
CA MET A 51 7.63 -3.12 -8.69
C MET A 51 6.53 -4.17 -8.88
N ILE A 52 5.36 -3.88 -8.34
CA ILE A 52 4.16 -4.68 -8.48
C ILE A 52 3.13 -3.84 -9.22
N LEU A 53 2.65 -4.40 -10.33
CA LEU A 53 1.58 -3.82 -11.15
C LEU A 53 0.32 -4.65 -10.97
N THR A 54 -0.80 -3.99 -10.74
CA THR A 54 -2.12 -4.60 -10.63
C THR A 54 -3.07 -3.92 -11.60
N GLU A 55 -4.09 -4.64 -12.04
CA GLU A 55 -5.20 -4.02 -12.78
C GLU A 55 -6.05 -3.22 -11.81
N LYS A 56 -6.60 -2.10 -12.30
CA LYS A 56 -7.46 -1.24 -11.51
C LYS A 56 -8.78 -1.96 -11.18
N GLU A 57 -8.88 -2.53 -9.99
CA GLU A 57 -10.12 -3.15 -9.51
C GLU A 57 -11.22 -2.10 -9.33
N GLN A 58 -12.42 -2.37 -9.86
CA GLN A 58 -13.63 -1.67 -9.44
C GLN A 58 -13.93 -2.08 -8.00
N ILE A 59 -13.72 -1.16 -7.06
CA ILE A 59 -14.03 -1.38 -5.65
C ILE A 59 -15.53 -1.59 -5.53
N VAL A 60 -15.96 -2.84 -5.41
CA VAL A 60 -17.31 -3.16 -4.98
C VAL A 60 -17.36 -2.85 -3.48
N PRO A 61 -18.17 -1.88 -3.03
CA PRO A 61 -18.26 -1.59 -1.61
C PRO A 61 -18.74 -2.86 -0.89
N LYS A 62 -17.97 -3.30 0.12
CA LYS A 62 -18.46 -4.33 1.03
C LYS A 62 -19.79 -3.82 1.60
N PRO A 63 -20.85 -4.64 1.62
CA PRO A 63 -22.08 -4.23 2.27
C PRO A 63 -21.75 -3.86 3.71
N GLU A 64 -22.18 -2.68 4.15
CA GLU A 64 -22.14 -2.33 5.55
C GLU A 64 -22.98 -3.40 6.27
N GLU A 65 -22.33 -4.25 7.06
CA GLU A 65 -23.07 -5.05 8.05
C GLU A 65 -23.82 -4.03 8.89
N GLU A 66 -25.15 -4.03 8.81
CA GLU A 66 -25.99 -3.25 9.72
C GLU A 66 -25.62 -3.67 11.14
N VAL A 67 -24.70 -2.95 11.78
CA VAL A 67 -24.49 -2.99 13.23
C VAL A 67 -25.66 -2.24 13.88
N ALA A 68 -26.89 -2.61 13.53
CA ALA A 68 -28.07 -2.35 14.31
C ALA A 68 -28.14 -3.40 15.42
N GLN A 69 -27.13 -3.40 16.31
CA GLN A 69 -27.39 -3.81 17.68
C GLN A 69 -28.34 -2.77 18.29
N LYS A 70 -29.62 -2.85 17.93
CA LYS A 70 -30.71 -2.24 18.70
C LYS A 70 -30.56 -2.82 20.10
N LYS A 71 -29.89 -2.08 21.00
CA LYS A 71 -29.85 -2.42 22.43
C LYS A 71 -31.30 -2.70 22.82
N LYS A 72 -31.62 -3.94 23.23
CA LYS A 72 -32.95 -4.30 23.73
C LYS A 72 -33.18 -3.54 25.03
N ILE A 73 -33.67 -2.31 24.91
CA ILE A 73 -34.06 -1.50 26.06
C ILE A 73 -35.30 -2.15 26.65
N SER A 74 -35.29 -2.46 27.94
CA SER A 74 -36.47 -2.98 28.64
C SER A 74 -37.65 -2.03 28.45
N GLN A 75 -38.84 -2.57 28.16
CA GLN A 75 -40.05 -1.78 27.88
C GLN A 75 -40.37 -0.77 29.00
N LYS A 76 -40.02 -1.07 30.26
CA LYS A 76 -40.16 -0.14 31.40
C LYS A 76 -39.31 1.12 31.23
N LYS A 77 -38.07 0.98 30.75
CA LYS A 77 -37.15 2.12 30.55
C LYS A 77 -37.61 3.01 29.40
N LEU A 78 -38.14 2.41 28.32
CA LEU A 78 -38.70 3.15 27.20
C LEU A 78 -39.95 3.94 27.60
N LYS A 79 -40.86 3.33 28.38
CA LYS A 79 -42.05 4.03 28.89
C LYS A 79 -41.67 5.20 29.81
N LYS A 80 -40.65 5.05 30.66
CA LYS A 80 -40.18 6.13 31.55
C LYS A 80 -39.59 7.30 30.78
N GLN A 81 -38.76 7.04 29.75
CA GLN A 81 -38.23 8.10 28.88
C GLN A 81 -39.32 8.85 28.13
N LYS A 82 -40.34 8.14 27.60
CA LYS A 82 -41.49 8.78 26.93
C LYS A 82 -42.33 9.64 27.87
N LEU A 83 -42.37 9.32 29.17
CA LEU A 83 -43.13 10.05 30.17
C LEU A 83 -42.40 11.34 30.57
N MET A 84 -41.07 11.28 30.74
CA MET A 84 -40.25 12.47 30.99
C MET A 84 -40.17 13.43 29.80
N ALA A 85 -40.22 12.93 28.57
CA ALA A 85 -40.18 13.76 27.36
C ALA A 85 -41.53 14.45 27.04
N ARG A 86 -42.53 14.29 27.90
CA ARG A 86 -43.89 14.83 27.73
C ARG A 86 -44.23 15.93 28.74
N GLU A 87 -43.31 16.22 29.67
CA GLU A 87 -43.25 17.44 30.48
C GLU A 87 -42.44 18.50 29.73
#